data_AF-A0A0Q9Y7M8-F1
#
_entry.id   AF-A0A0Q9Y7M8-F1
#
_cell.length_a   1.000
_cell.length_b   1.000
_cell.length_c   1.000
_cell.angle_alpha   90.00
_cell.angle_beta   90.00
_cell.angle_gamma   90.00
#
_symmetry.space_group_name_H-M   'P 1'
#
loop_
_entity.id
_entity.type
_entity.pdbx_description
1 polymer ?
#
loop_
_entity_poly.entity_id
_entity_poly.type
_entity_poly.pdbx_seq_one_letter_code
_entity_poly.pdbx_strand_id
1 'polypeptide(L)'
;MDKPLDLSEYNYFALAANSWAWQSVDYFLKIRLYSGDDVFESITKMNPNTWNPLFLNIKDWENRDSITKIDISFLQNFDLEGVAPGDPGYDSWNGRFQIDYIVATNILDLEFSVDGETEGFMAQNGRLHVQDGALHYEISDQNTYLESPRLLQNLSVADTLVVPMQNTTDAQQVRISWITDEDPKWDEEKSKVFEIESSTEFINYQFSFASNPKWKGTLEQFRIEPIMTTPSGSLIIDKFKLDISLNIDDDYQGRIDVSELTNRDSIQIGGMVDQQLFRS
;
A
#
# COMPACT_ATOMS: atom_id res chain seq x y z
N MET A 1 -32.06 3.61 21.48
CA MET A 1 -30.97 2.63 21.30
C MET A 1 -30.31 2.99 20.00
N ASP A 2 -28.99 3.10 20.01
CA ASP A 2 -28.24 3.29 18.78
C ASP A 2 -28.42 2.05 17.92
N LYS A 3 -28.77 2.26 16.65
CA LYS A 3 -28.90 1.18 15.68
C LYS A 3 -27.50 0.58 15.47
N PRO A 4 -27.30 -0.74 15.65
CA PRO A 4 -26.04 -1.38 15.30
C PRO A 4 -25.64 -1.06 13.86
N LEU A 5 -24.34 -0.89 13.64
CA LEU A 5 -23.78 -0.61 12.33
C LEU A 5 -23.61 -1.94 11.58
N ASP A 6 -24.18 -2.02 10.39
CA ASP A 6 -24.07 -3.17 9.51
C ASP A 6 -22.89 -2.98 8.57
N LEU A 7 -21.87 -3.85 8.69
CA LEU A 7 -20.69 -3.86 7.84
C LEU A 7 -20.64 -5.07 6.91
N SER A 8 -21.75 -5.79 6.68
CA SER A 8 -21.78 -7.01 5.86
C SER A 8 -21.18 -6.82 4.47
N GLU A 9 -21.39 -5.63 3.90
CA GLU A 9 -20.97 -5.22 2.55
C GLU A 9 -19.49 -4.79 2.46
N TYR A 10 -18.76 -4.78 3.58
CA TYR A 10 -17.37 -4.34 3.64
C TYR A 10 -16.42 -5.46 4.10
N ASN A 11 -15.31 -5.60 3.39
CA ASN A 11 -14.24 -6.58 3.65
C ASN A 11 -13.22 -6.06 4.65
N TYR A 12 -13.05 -4.74 4.75
CA TYR A 12 -12.06 -4.11 5.60
C TYR A 12 -12.66 -3.06 6.54
N PHE A 13 -12.08 -2.95 7.73
CA PHE A 13 -12.19 -1.78 8.58
C PHE A 13 -10.86 -1.03 8.55
N ALA A 14 -10.89 0.25 8.17
CA ALA A 14 -9.71 1.06 7.97
C ALA A 14 -9.71 2.30 8.86
N LEU A 15 -8.51 2.74 9.22
CA LEU A 15 -8.27 4.02 9.88
C LEU A 15 -6.83 4.48 9.65
N ALA A 16 -6.56 5.75 9.92
CA ALA A 16 -5.21 6.29 10.00
C ALA A 16 -4.92 6.73 11.43
N ALA A 17 -3.74 6.42 11.95
CA ALA A 17 -3.33 6.81 13.29
C ALA A 17 -1.95 7.47 13.30
N ASN A 18 -1.75 8.46 14.15
CA ASN A 18 -0.47 9.08 14.41
C ASN A 18 -0.32 9.33 15.92
N SER A 19 0.89 9.14 16.43
CA SER A 19 1.24 9.47 17.82
C SER A 19 2.54 10.23 17.86
N TRP A 20 2.64 11.21 18.76
CA TRP A 20 3.92 11.83 19.05
C TRP A 20 4.88 10.82 19.70
N ALA A 21 6.12 10.77 19.22
CA ALA A 21 7.22 10.06 19.88
C ALA A 21 8.16 11.00 20.62
N TRP A 22 8.46 10.59 21.85
CA TRP A 22 9.46 11.23 22.72
C TRP A 22 10.49 10.22 23.26
N GLN A 23 10.17 8.93 23.20
CA GLN A 23 11.05 7.82 23.55
C GLN A 23 11.23 6.88 22.36
N SER A 24 12.38 6.20 22.31
CA SER A 24 12.65 5.18 21.30
C SER A 24 12.14 3.81 21.76
N VAL A 25 10.81 3.72 21.87
CA VAL A 25 10.09 2.49 22.27
C VAL A 25 9.12 2.07 21.18
N ASP A 26 8.53 0.89 21.34
CA ASP A 26 7.50 0.42 20.43
C ASP A 26 6.14 1.04 20.75
N TYR A 27 5.47 1.49 19.70
CA TYR A 27 4.12 2.04 19.73
C TYR A 27 3.19 1.05 19.06
N PHE A 28 2.07 0.73 19.70
CA PHE A 28 1.08 -0.22 19.20
C PHE A 28 -0.32 0.38 19.21
N LEU A 29 -1.13 -0.11 18.28
CA LEU A 29 -2.56 0.11 18.24
C LEU A 29 -3.26 -1.24 18.38
N LYS A 30 -4.27 -1.29 19.26
CA LYS A 30 -5.22 -2.40 19.37
C LYS A 30 -6.58 -1.91 18.94
N ILE A 31 -7.21 -2.62 18.03
CA ILE A 31 -8.54 -2.29 17.50
C ILE A 31 -9.46 -3.48 17.78
N ARG A 32 -10.65 -3.20 18.32
CA ARG A 32 -11.70 -4.21 18.53
C ARG A 32 -13.04 -3.75 17.99
N LEU A 33 -13.72 -4.64 17.29
CA LEU A 33 -15.10 -4.48 16.84
C LEU A 33 -15.96 -5.47 17.61
N TYR A 34 -17.11 -5.01 18.13
CA TYR A 34 -18.01 -5.83 18.94
C TYR A 34 -19.33 -6.02 18.23
N SER A 35 -19.84 -7.25 18.24
CA SER A 35 -21.18 -7.62 17.81
C SER A 35 -21.84 -8.43 18.93
N GLY A 36 -22.56 -7.73 19.82
CA GLY A 36 -23.01 -8.33 21.08
C GLY A 36 -21.83 -8.78 21.95
N ASP A 37 -21.77 -10.07 22.25
CA ASP A 37 -20.69 -10.70 23.03
C ASP A 37 -19.50 -11.15 22.15
N ASP A 38 -19.64 -11.12 20.82
CA ASP A 38 -18.61 -11.53 19.88
C ASP A 38 -17.66 -10.37 19.53
N VAL A 39 -16.37 -10.67 19.37
CA VAL A 39 -15.32 -9.65 19.24
C VAL A 39 -14.29 -10.03 18.18
N PHE A 40 -14.11 -9.16 17.19
CA PHE A 40 -12.93 -9.13 16.34
C PHE A 40 -11.84 -8.27 16.99
N GLU A 41 -10.61 -8.77 17.13
CA GLU A 41 -9.46 -8.04 17.68
C GLU A 41 -8.26 -8.08 16.72
N SER A 42 -7.59 -6.94 16.55
CA SER A 42 -6.30 -6.85 15.89
C SER A 42 -5.34 -5.94 16.65
N ILE A 43 -4.06 -6.28 16.65
CA ILE A 43 -2.97 -5.51 17.26
C ILE A 43 -1.89 -5.30 16.20
N THR A 44 -1.42 -4.06 16.05
CA THR A 44 -0.41 -3.69 15.06
C THR A 44 0.55 -2.64 15.59
N LYS A 45 1.78 -2.67 15.10
CA LYS A 45 2.82 -1.70 15.45
C LYS A 45 2.64 -0.43 14.63
N MET A 46 2.87 0.72 15.24
CA MET A 46 2.86 2.03 14.59
C MET A 46 4.26 2.64 14.60
N ASN A 47 4.56 3.39 13.53
CA ASN A 47 5.67 4.32 13.53
C ASN A 47 5.19 5.67 14.07
N PRO A 48 5.79 6.21 15.13
CA PRO A 48 5.36 7.47 15.69
C PRO A 48 5.84 8.66 14.83
N ASN A 49 5.27 9.84 15.05
CA ASN A 49 5.49 11.09 14.30
C ASN A 49 5.16 11.00 12.80
N THR A 50 4.41 9.99 12.38
CA THR A 50 3.91 9.83 11.01
C THR A 50 2.50 9.25 11.01
N TRP A 51 1.76 9.47 9.92
CA TRP A 51 0.47 8.83 9.73
C TRP A 51 0.64 7.37 9.32
N ASN A 52 -0.03 6.47 10.04
CA ASN A 52 -0.02 5.02 9.80
C ASN A 52 -1.39 4.62 9.28
N PRO A 53 -1.55 4.32 7.98
CA PRO A 53 -2.78 3.75 7.46
C PRO A 53 -2.89 2.28 7.87
N LEU A 54 -4.10 1.86 8.25
CA LEU A 54 -4.37 0.52 8.77
C LEU A 54 -5.59 -0.06 8.06
N PHE A 55 -5.49 -1.31 7.64
CA PHE A 55 -6.56 -2.09 7.01
C PHE A 55 -6.73 -3.41 7.75
N LEU A 56 -7.89 -3.61 8.38
CA LEU A 56 -8.24 -4.84 9.08
C LEU A 56 -9.20 -5.64 8.22
N ASN A 57 -8.82 -6.83 7.78
CA ASN A 57 -9.75 -7.74 7.09
C ASN A 57 -10.79 -8.27 8.09
N ILE A 58 -12.06 -7.97 7.83
CA ILE A 58 -13.22 -8.40 8.62
C ILE A 58 -14.15 -9.32 7.83
N LYS A 59 -13.83 -9.67 6.57
CA LYS A 59 -14.70 -10.43 5.65
C LYS A 59 -15.16 -11.78 6.23
N ASP A 60 -14.23 -12.50 6.85
CA ASP A 60 -14.51 -13.84 7.40
C ASP A 60 -15.08 -13.79 8.82
N TRP A 61 -15.26 -12.58 9.38
CA TRP A 61 -15.93 -12.40 10.65
C TRP A 61 -17.45 -12.46 10.45
N GLU A 62 -18.07 -13.53 10.95
CA GLU A 62 -19.49 -13.87 10.73
C GLU A 62 -20.44 -12.78 11.23
N ASN A 63 -20.15 -12.17 12.37
CA ASN A 63 -21.06 -11.24 13.06
C ASN A 63 -20.81 -9.76 12.74
N ARG A 64 -20.21 -9.44 11.59
CA ARG A 64 -19.88 -8.05 11.21
C ARG A 64 -21.10 -7.19 10.82
N ASP A 65 -22.30 -7.76 10.80
CA ASP A 65 -23.56 -7.13 10.43
C ASP A 65 -24.27 -6.40 11.60
N SER A 66 -23.73 -6.51 12.82
CA SER A 66 -24.34 -5.92 14.02
C SER A 66 -23.35 -5.25 14.95
N ILE A 67 -22.50 -4.36 14.41
CA ILE A 67 -21.47 -3.69 15.19
C ILE A 67 -22.09 -2.74 16.21
N THR A 68 -21.90 -3.04 17.50
CA THR A 68 -22.43 -2.26 18.63
C THR A 68 -21.39 -1.33 19.23
N LYS A 69 -20.09 -1.64 19.06
CA LYS A 69 -18.99 -0.89 19.65
C LYS A 69 -17.71 -1.04 18.85
N ILE A 70 -16.92 0.03 18.82
CA ILE A 70 -15.56 0.06 18.28
C ILE A 70 -14.64 0.57 19.39
N ASP A 71 -13.64 -0.23 19.77
CA ASP A 71 -12.57 0.20 20.67
C ASP A 71 -11.28 0.40 19.88
N ILE A 72 -10.67 1.58 20.03
CA ILE A 72 -9.33 1.86 19.52
C ILE A 72 -8.45 2.23 20.72
N SER A 73 -7.45 1.40 21.00
CA SER A 73 -6.54 1.54 22.14
C SER A 73 -5.12 1.76 21.66
N PHE A 74 -4.46 2.77 22.21
CA PHE A 74 -3.06 3.07 21.95
C PHE A 74 -2.21 2.57 23.12
N LEU A 75 -1.09 1.93 22.81
CA LEU A 75 -0.15 1.39 23.77
C LEU A 75 1.26 1.86 23.42
N GLN A 76 1.97 2.37 24.42
CA GLN A 76 3.43 2.50 24.39
C GLN A 76 4.00 1.34 25.20
N ASN A 77 4.91 0.57 24.61
CA ASN A 77 5.64 -0.46 25.32
C ASN A 77 6.76 0.18 26.13
N PHE A 78 6.36 0.86 27.20
CA PHE A 78 7.18 1.73 28.03
C PHE A 78 6.95 1.41 29.49
N ASP A 79 8.03 1.34 30.26
CA ASP A 79 8.03 1.41 31.72
C ASP A 79 8.81 2.66 32.16
N LEU A 80 8.76 2.97 33.46
CA LEU A 80 9.45 4.15 34.01
C LEU A 80 10.98 3.95 34.13
N GLU A 81 11.56 2.88 33.57
CA GLU A 81 12.99 2.62 33.70
C GLU A 81 13.78 3.72 32.98
N GLY A 82 14.64 4.41 33.73
CA GLY A 82 15.48 5.50 33.20
C GLY A 82 14.78 6.85 33.04
N VAL A 83 13.53 7.01 33.48
CA VAL A 83 12.79 8.29 33.43
C VAL A 83 12.75 8.93 34.82
N ALA A 84 13.22 10.17 34.95
CA ALA A 84 13.29 10.86 36.24
C ALA A 84 11.96 11.57 36.58
N PRO A 85 11.65 11.77 37.89
CA PRO A 85 10.52 12.59 38.29
C PRO A 85 10.53 13.98 37.63
N GLY A 86 9.48 14.30 36.89
CA GLY A 86 9.35 15.56 36.14
C GLY A 86 9.71 15.48 34.66
N ASP A 87 10.31 14.38 34.19
CA ASP A 87 10.47 14.13 32.75
C ASP A 87 9.09 13.88 32.10
N PRO A 88 8.93 14.15 30.78
CA PRO A 88 7.70 13.80 30.05
C PRO A 88 7.35 12.33 30.29
N GLY A 89 6.06 11.99 30.36
CA GLY A 89 5.65 10.58 30.56
C GLY A 89 5.86 10.00 31.96
N TYR A 90 6.55 10.68 32.89
CA TYR A 90 6.75 10.17 34.27
C TYR A 90 5.44 10.16 35.08
N ASP A 91 4.80 11.31 35.22
CA ASP A 91 3.53 11.43 35.98
C ASP A 91 2.30 11.12 35.11
N SER A 92 2.38 11.45 33.83
CA SER A 92 1.34 11.20 32.83
C SER A 92 1.89 11.37 31.43
N TRP A 93 1.30 10.65 30.47
CA TRP A 93 1.56 10.89 29.07
C TRP A 93 0.75 12.10 28.60
N ASN A 94 1.43 13.13 28.11
CA ASN A 94 0.85 14.37 27.58
C ASN A 94 1.05 14.51 26.06
N GLY A 95 1.44 13.41 25.40
CA GLY A 95 1.67 13.39 23.96
C GLY A 95 0.38 13.51 23.17
N ARG A 96 0.53 13.69 21.86
CA ARG A 96 -0.59 13.72 20.94
C ARG A 96 -0.86 12.31 20.42
N PHE A 97 -2.12 11.89 20.44
CA PHE A 97 -2.62 10.75 19.70
C PHE A 97 -3.74 11.24 18.78
N GLN A 98 -3.63 10.92 17.50
CA GLN A 98 -4.56 11.35 16.47
C GLN A 98 -5.05 10.11 15.75
N ILE A 99 -6.36 10.09 15.53
CA ILE A 99 -7.01 9.13 14.65
C ILE A 99 -7.73 9.94 13.59
N ASP A 100 -7.71 9.44 12.36
CA ASP A 100 -8.47 9.96 11.24
C ASP A 100 -8.96 8.80 10.37
N TYR A 101 -9.83 9.11 9.40
CA TYR A 101 -10.24 8.21 8.33
C TYR A 101 -10.82 6.87 8.80
N ILE A 102 -11.58 6.88 9.91
CA ILE A 102 -12.27 5.66 10.38
C ILE A 102 -13.38 5.31 9.39
N VAL A 103 -13.24 4.19 8.69
CA VAL A 103 -14.14 3.81 7.60
C VAL A 103 -14.21 2.30 7.46
N ALA A 104 -15.39 1.76 7.14
CA ALA A 104 -15.50 0.40 6.61
C ALA A 104 -15.43 0.47 5.08
N THR A 105 -14.61 -0.37 4.47
CA THR A 105 -14.20 -0.22 3.08
C THR A 105 -13.78 -1.54 2.47
N ASN A 106 -13.71 -1.61 1.15
CA ASN A 106 -13.16 -2.74 0.40
C ASN A 106 -11.74 -2.41 -0.12
N ILE A 107 -10.91 -1.68 0.65
CA ILE A 107 -9.63 -1.16 0.13
C ILE A 107 -8.71 -2.27 -0.38
N LEU A 108 -8.66 -2.36 -1.71
CA LEU A 108 -7.51 -2.34 -2.63
C LEU A 108 -6.22 -3.03 -2.13
N ASP A 109 -6.26 -4.34 -1.93
CA ASP A 109 -5.01 -5.12 -1.96
C ASP A 109 -4.47 -5.24 -3.40
N LEU A 110 -5.32 -4.90 -4.38
CA LEU A 110 -5.09 -4.96 -5.81
C LEU A 110 -4.79 -6.39 -6.26
N GLU A 111 -5.24 -7.40 -5.53
CA GLU A 111 -5.06 -8.84 -5.79
C GLU A 111 -6.34 -9.53 -6.29
N PHE A 112 -7.46 -8.81 -6.38
CA PHE A 112 -8.71 -9.27 -7.00
C PHE A 112 -9.23 -10.59 -6.39
N SER A 113 -9.02 -10.75 -5.08
CA SER A 113 -9.29 -11.99 -4.34
C SER A 113 -10.77 -12.29 -4.11
N VAL A 114 -11.67 -11.40 -4.55
CA VAL A 114 -13.11 -11.48 -4.35
C VAL A 114 -13.84 -11.36 -5.69
N ASP A 115 -14.44 -12.46 -6.13
CA ASP A 115 -15.28 -12.50 -7.33
C ASP A 115 -16.34 -11.40 -7.32
N GLY A 116 -16.49 -10.73 -8.47
CA GLY A 116 -17.40 -9.62 -8.67
C GLY A 116 -16.86 -8.25 -8.25
N GLU A 117 -15.84 -8.17 -7.39
CA GLU A 117 -15.32 -6.90 -6.90
C GLU A 117 -14.09 -6.41 -7.66
N THR A 118 -14.26 -5.34 -8.44
CA THR A 118 -13.20 -4.74 -9.25
C THR A 118 -12.20 -3.92 -8.46
N GLU A 119 -12.32 -3.88 -7.13
CA GLU A 119 -11.45 -3.06 -6.27
C GLU A 119 -11.36 -1.62 -6.79
N GLY A 120 -12.51 -1.01 -7.07
CA GLY A 120 -12.59 0.38 -7.54
C GLY A 120 -11.95 0.67 -8.89
N PHE A 121 -11.40 -0.32 -9.60
CA PHE A 121 -10.99 -0.13 -10.99
C PHE A 121 -12.22 0.11 -11.86
N MET A 122 -12.03 0.95 -12.89
CA MET A 122 -13.04 1.28 -13.89
C MET A 122 -12.46 1.12 -15.29
N ALA A 123 -13.29 0.79 -16.26
CA ALA A 123 -12.91 0.79 -17.66
C ALA A 123 -13.65 1.90 -18.42
N GLN A 124 -12.91 2.69 -19.20
CA GLN A 124 -13.48 3.49 -20.26
C GLN A 124 -13.61 2.61 -21.50
N ASN A 125 -14.78 2.59 -22.15
CA ASN A 125 -14.99 1.86 -23.41
C ASN A 125 -14.59 0.37 -23.35
N GLY A 126 -14.82 -0.28 -22.20
CA GLY A 126 -14.59 -1.70 -21.99
C GLY A 126 -15.40 -2.19 -20.80
N ARG A 127 -15.26 -3.47 -20.45
CA ARG A 127 -16.00 -4.08 -19.35
C ARG A 127 -15.06 -4.76 -18.38
N LEU A 128 -15.36 -4.63 -17.09
CA LEU A 128 -14.63 -5.31 -16.02
C LEU A 128 -15.50 -6.40 -15.40
N HIS A 129 -14.87 -7.49 -15.03
CA HIS A 129 -15.37 -8.43 -14.04
C HIS A 129 -14.18 -9.03 -13.28
N VAL A 130 -14.37 -9.36 -12.01
CA VAL A 130 -13.40 -10.14 -11.24
C VAL A 130 -13.93 -11.54 -11.08
N GLN A 131 -13.11 -12.52 -11.42
CA GLN A 131 -13.45 -13.93 -11.25
C GLN A 131 -12.15 -14.72 -11.08
N ASP A 132 -12.18 -15.76 -10.25
CA ASP A 132 -11.09 -16.73 -10.09
C ASP A 132 -9.76 -16.06 -9.66
N GLY A 133 -9.86 -14.98 -8.85
CA GLY A 133 -8.70 -14.25 -8.32
C GLY A 133 -8.04 -13.28 -9.30
N ALA A 134 -8.70 -12.90 -10.40
CA ALA A 134 -8.14 -11.98 -11.39
C ALA A 134 -9.17 -10.95 -11.88
N LEU A 135 -8.68 -9.77 -12.27
CA LEU A 135 -9.45 -8.76 -12.98
C LEU A 135 -9.40 -9.04 -14.49
N HIS A 136 -10.57 -9.30 -15.06
CA HIS A 136 -10.77 -9.44 -16.49
C HIS A 136 -11.21 -8.10 -17.07
N TYR A 137 -10.33 -7.50 -17.88
CA TYR A 137 -10.61 -6.31 -18.65
C TYR A 137 -10.94 -6.68 -20.09
N GLU A 138 -12.23 -6.77 -20.39
CA GLU A 138 -12.77 -7.09 -21.70
C GLU A 138 -12.80 -5.86 -22.62
N ILE A 139 -12.28 -6.04 -23.83
CA ILE A 139 -12.09 -4.99 -24.81
C ILE A 139 -13.00 -5.25 -26.01
N SER A 140 -13.82 -4.25 -26.34
CA SER A 140 -14.75 -4.32 -27.48
C SER A 140 -14.82 -3.02 -28.29
N ASP A 141 -14.11 -1.97 -27.88
CA ASP A 141 -14.11 -0.65 -28.52
C ASP A 141 -12.69 -0.03 -28.47
N GLN A 142 -12.45 0.94 -29.35
CA GLN A 142 -11.21 1.70 -29.45
C GLN A 142 -11.11 2.75 -28.31
N ASN A 143 -9.90 3.26 -28.10
CA ASN A 143 -9.61 4.29 -27.07
C ASN A 143 -10.07 3.86 -25.66
N THR A 144 -9.91 2.58 -25.36
CA THR A 144 -10.27 1.96 -24.09
C THR A 144 -9.10 2.06 -23.13
N TYR A 145 -9.36 2.31 -21.85
CA TYR A 145 -8.34 2.21 -20.82
C TYR A 145 -8.93 1.68 -19.52
N LEU A 146 -8.09 0.95 -18.78
CA LEU A 146 -8.32 0.58 -17.40
C LEU A 146 -7.79 1.71 -16.50
N GLU A 147 -8.63 2.26 -15.63
CA GLU A 147 -8.29 3.30 -14.67
C GLU A 147 -8.26 2.73 -13.26
N SER A 148 -7.18 3.02 -12.53
CA SER A 148 -7.05 2.63 -11.13
C SER A 148 -8.01 3.39 -10.23
N PRO A 149 -8.38 2.82 -9.08
CA PRO A 149 -8.93 3.61 -7.98
C PRO A 149 -7.94 4.69 -7.53
N ARG A 150 -8.39 5.59 -6.64
CA ARG A 150 -7.50 6.56 -5.99
C ARG A 150 -6.53 5.84 -5.05
N LEU A 151 -5.26 6.17 -5.19
CA LEU A 151 -4.11 5.69 -4.43
C LEU A 151 -3.48 6.83 -3.63
N LEU A 152 -2.61 6.49 -2.68
CA LEU A 152 -1.81 7.43 -1.89
C LEU A 152 -0.38 6.90 -1.75
N GLN A 153 0.26 6.56 -2.87
CA GLN A 153 1.60 5.96 -2.88
C GLN A 153 2.68 7.03 -3.06
N ASN A 154 3.63 7.11 -2.12
CA ASN A 154 4.83 7.93 -2.31
C ASN A 154 5.74 7.31 -3.37
N LEU A 155 6.00 8.05 -4.45
CA LEU A 155 6.81 7.61 -5.59
C LEU A 155 8.32 7.72 -5.36
N SER A 156 8.79 8.38 -4.30
CA SER A 156 10.24 8.46 -3.99
C SER A 156 10.85 7.09 -3.65
N VAL A 157 9.99 6.14 -3.28
CA VAL A 157 10.36 4.77 -2.89
C VAL A 157 9.74 3.72 -3.79
N ALA A 158 9.02 4.10 -4.85
CA ALA A 158 8.33 3.16 -5.72
C ALA A 158 8.34 3.68 -7.15
N ASP A 159 9.09 3.00 -8.01
CA ASP A 159 9.31 3.40 -9.40
C ASP A 159 8.92 2.33 -10.40
N THR A 160 8.40 1.19 -9.94
CA THR A 160 8.09 0.04 -10.79
C THR A 160 6.71 -0.49 -10.47
N LEU A 161 5.86 -0.66 -11.48
CA LEU A 161 4.57 -1.33 -11.35
C LEU A 161 4.72 -2.78 -11.83
N VAL A 162 4.50 -3.73 -10.93
CA VAL A 162 4.53 -5.17 -11.21
C VAL A 162 3.11 -5.67 -11.48
N VAL A 163 2.92 -6.27 -12.64
CA VAL A 163 1.60 -6.69 -13.14
C VAL A 163 1.73 -8.07 -13.78
N PRO A 164 1.43 -9.17 -13.06
CA PRO A 164 1.23 -10.46 -13.68
C PRO A 164 -0.05 -10.41 -14.53
N MET A 165 0.09 -10.61 -15.84
CA MET A 165 -1.00 -10.40 -16.79
C MET A 165 -0.98 -11.40 -17.95
N GLN A 166 -2.16 -11.83 -18.39
CA GLN A 166 -2.40 -12.46 -19.68
C GLN A 166 -2.92 -11.41 -20.67
N ASN A 167 -2.56 -11.55 -21.95
CA ASN A 167 -3.02 -10.67 -23.01
C ASN A 167 -3.55 -11.51 -24.17
N THR A 168 -4.86 -11.50 -24.33
CA THR A 168 -5.56 -12.21 -25.42
C THR A 168 -5.97 -11.29 -26.57
N THR A 169 -5.51 -10.03 -26.55
CA THR A 169 -5.68 -9.05 -27.62
C THR A 169 -4.53 -9.13 -28.64
N ASP A 170 -4.60 -8.33 -29.71
CA ASP A 170 -3.49 -8.09 -30.64
C ASP A 170 -2.54 -6.96 -30.17
N ALA A 171 -2.76 -6.38 -28.99
CA ALA A 171 -1.88 -5.34 -28.44
C ALA A 171 -0.47 -5.89 -28.20
N GLN A 172 0.54 -5.19 -28.70
CA GLN A 172 1.95 -5.45 -28.41
C GLN A 172 2.54 -4.40 -27.46
N GLN A 173 1.77 -3.37 -27.14
CA GLN A 173 2.20 -2.28 -26.27
C GLN A 173 1.05 -1.85 -25.37
N VAL A 174 1.40 -1.31 -24.21
CA VAL A 174 0.50 -0.54 -23.36
C VAL A 174 1.08 0.84 -23.11
N ARG A 175 0.23 1.86 -23.13
CA ARG A 175 0.56 3.17 -22.56
C ARG A 175 0.08 3.20 -21.12
N ILE A 176 0.98 3.50 -20.20
CA ILE A 176 0.63 3.78 -18.81
C ILE A 176 0.76 5.28 -18.57
N SER A 177 -0.32 5.91 -18.12
CA SER A 177 -0.34 7.33 -17.72
C SER A 177 -0.68 7.48 -16.25
N TRP A 178 -0.29 8.58 -15.61
CA TRP A 178 -0.52 8.81 -14.18
C TRP A 178 -0.79 10.27 -13.82
N ILE A 179 -1.32 10.48 -12.62
CA ILE A 179 -1.45 11.79 -11.96
C ILE A 179 -0.93 11.72 -10.53
N THR A 180 -0.47 12.86 -10.01
CA THR A 180 0.07 12.97 -8.66
C THR A 180 -0.52 14.17 -7.93
N ASP A 181 -0.31 14.22 -6.61
CA ASP A 181 -0.65 15.38 -5.78
C ASP A 181 0.02 16.69 -6.25
N GLU A 182 1.24 16.60 -6.75
CA GLU A 182 1.97 17.74 -7.34
C GLU A 182 1.42 18.16 -8.71
N ASP A 183 0.88 17.22 -9.49
CA ASP A 183 0.39 17.46 -10.83
C ASP A 183 -0.84 16.57 -11.17
N PRO A 184 -2.07 17.06 -10.88
CA PRO A 184 -3.29 16.27 -10.98
C PRO A 184 -3.90 16.24 -12.40
N LYS A 185 -3.19 16.72 -13.42
CA LYS A 185 -3.71 16.81 -14.80
C LYS A 185 -3.26 15.63 -15.64
N TRP A 186 -4.17 14.98 -16.36
CA TRP A 186 -3.81 13.99 -17.38
C TRP A 186 -3.16 14.67 -18.58
N ASP A 187 -1.92 14.31 -18.89
CA ASP A 187 -1.18 14.77 -20.07
C ASP A 187 -0.18 13.72 -20.57
N GLU A 188 0.38 13.94 -21.76
CA GLU A 188 1.32 13.01 -22.39
C GLU A 188 2.68 12.94 -21.68
N GLU A 189 3.11 14.00 -20.97
CA GLU A 189 4.39 14.00 -20.24
C GLU A 189 4.37 13.03 -19.05
N LYS A 190 3.19 12.83 -18.44
CA LYS A 190 2.93 11.81 -17.42
C LYS A 190 2.42 10.51 -18.02
N SER A 191 3.11 10.05 -19.07
CA SER A 191 2.86 8.74 -19.67
C SER A 191 4.15 8.05 -20.13
N LYS A 192 4.12 6.73 -20.25
CA LYS A 192 5.19 5.91 -20.82
C LYS A 192 4.59 4.68 -21.53
N VAL A 193 5.17 4.33 -22.67
CA VAL A 193 4.78 3.12 -23.43
C VAL A 193 5.72 1.97 -23.08
N PHE A 194 5.15 0.79 -22.91
CA PHE A 194 5.86 -0.45 -22.60
C PHE A 194 5.45 -1.54 -23.58
N GLU A 195 6.39 -2.43 -23.90
CA GLU A 195 6.12 -3.62 -24.69
C GLU A 195 5.42 -4.68 -23.83
N ILE A 196 4.47 -5.37 -24.43
CA ILE A 196 3.80 -6.56 -23.90
C ILE A 196 3.65 -7.60 -25.00
N GLU A 197 3.43 -8.84 -24.62
CA GLU A 197 3.24 -9.94 -25.56
C GLU A 197 1.86 -10.56 -25.41
N SER A 198 1.26 -11.02 -26.50
CA SER A 198 0.04 -11.84 -26.45
C SER A 198 0.37 -13.19 -25.84
N SER A 199 -0.33 -13.57 -24.78
CA SER A 199 -0.12 -14.80 -24.03
C SER A 199 -1.40 -15.23 -23.31
N THR A 200 -1.60 -16.54 -23.24
CA THR A 200 -2.64 -17.18 -22.40
C THR A 200 -2.08 -17.65 -21.05
N GLU A 201 -0.78 -17.55 -20.85
CA GLU A 201 -0.11 -17.74 -19.56
C GLU A 201 0.17 -16.38 -18.92
N PHE A 202 0.15 -16.31 -17.58
CA PHE A 202 0.50 -15.10 -16.86
C PHE A 202 1.99 -14.76 -17.03
N ILE A 203 2.26 -13.56 -17.53
CA ILE A 203 3.62 -13.01 -17.62
C ILE A 203 3.76 -11.90 -16.57
N ASN A 204 4.83 -11.97 -15.79
CA ASN A 204 5.16 -10.96 -14.77
C ASN A 204 5.80 -9.72 -15.42
N TYR A 205 4.99 -8.73 -15.79
CA TYR A 205 5.51 -7.47 -16.31
C TYR A 205 6.02 -6.56 -15.20
N GLN A 206 7.13 -5.88 -15.45
CA GLN A 206 7.72 -4.87 -14.56
C GLN A 206 7.83 -3.55 -15.33
N PHE A 207 6.86 -2.68 -15.14
CA PHE A 207 6.81 -1.38 -15.80
C PHE A 207 7.58 -0.36 -14.98
N SER A 208 8.86 -0.14 -15.32
CA SER A 208 9.71 0.82 -14.62
C SER A 208 9.57 2.25 -15.16
N PHE A 209 9.38 3.20 -14.24
CA PHE A 209 9.26 4.64 -14.45
C PHE A 209 10.48 5.41 -13.96
N ALA A 210 11.52 4.74 -13.44
CA ALA A 210 12.72 5.33 -12.86
C ALA A 210 13.38 6.41 -13.74
N SER A 211 13.28 6.25 -15.07
CA SER A 211 13.85 7.19 -16.04
C SER A 211 12.98 8.42 -16.33
N ASN A 212 11.76 8.49 -15.81
CA ASN A 212 10.83 9.59 -16.09
C ASN A 212 10.85 10.62 -14.94
N PRO A 213 11.35 11.85 -15.15
CA PRO A 213 11.46 12.87 -14.11
C PRO A 213 10.11 13.39 -13.59
N LYS A 214 8.99 13.02 -14.24
CA LYS A 214 7.63 13.34 -13.80
C LYS A 214 7.02 12.25 -12.90
N TRP A 215 7.72 11.14 -12.68
CA TRP A 215 7.33 10.11 -11.71
C TRP A 215 7.81 10.51 -10.30
N LYS A 216 7.11 11.46 -9.68
CA LYS A 216 7.47 12.04 -8.38
C LYS A 216 6.24 12.52 -7.60
N GLY A 217 6.40 12.73 -6.30
CA GLY A 217 5.31 13.09 -5.39
C GLY A 217 4.51 11.87 -4.95
N THR A 218 3.22 12.07 -4.69
CA THR A 218 2.28 11.01 -4.30
C THR A 218 1.43 10.62 -5.50
N LEU A 219 1.53 9.36 -5.95
CA LEU A 219 0.66 8.81 -6.99
C LEU A 219 -0.80 8.80 -6.50
N GLU A 220 -1.67 9.46 -7.26
CA GLU A 220 -3.10 9.46 -6.99
C GLU A 220 -3.85 8.45 -7.86
N GLN A 221 -3.54 8.33 -9.15
CA GLN A 221 -4.18 7.36 -10.05
C GLN A 221 -3.25 7.04 -11.24
N PHE A 222 -3.49 5.89 -11.88
CA PHE A 222 -2.90 5.54 -13.16
C PHE A 222 -3.94 4.96 -14.14
N ARG A 223 -3.62 4.98 -15.44
CA ARG A 223 -4.38 4.33 -16.50
C ARG A 223 -3.50 3.40 -17.32
N ILE A 224 -4.06 2.29 -17.77
CA ILE A 224 -3.43 1.36 -18.72
C ILE A 224 -4.27 1.31 -19.98
N GLU A 225 -3.67 1.74 -21.09
CA GLU A 225 -4.29 1.78 -22.41
C GLU A 225 -3.56 0.78 -23.33
N PRO A 226 -4.19 -0.34 -23.72
CA PRO A 226 -3.62 -1.24 -24.72
C PRO A 226 -3.60 -0.58 -26.10
N ILE A 227 -2.43 -0.60 -26.75
CA ILE A 227 -2.23 -0.09 -28.11
C ILE A 227 -2.42 -1.27 -29.07
N MET A 228 -3.54 -1.25 -29.79
CA MET A 228 -4.02 -2.38 -30.59
C MET A 228 -4.62 -1.93 -31.91
N THR A 229 -4.76 -2.86 -32.87
CA THR A 229 -5.41 -2.57 -34.14
C THR A 229 -6.86 -3.04 -34.16
N THR A 230 -7.17 -4.16 -33.50
CA THR A 230 -8.49 -4.77 -33.47
C THR A 230 -9.03 -4.82 -32.04
N PRO A 231 -10.09 -4.06 -31.69
CA PRO A 231 -10.58 -3.98 -30.33
C PRO A 231 -11.37 -5.26 -29.97
N SER A 232 -10.64 -6.28 -29.54
CA SER A 232 -11.18 -7.58 -29.15
C SER A 232 -10.24 -8.30 -28.19
N GLY A 233 -10.79 -9.17 -27.35
CA GLY A 233 -10.03 -9.95 -26.38
C GLY A 233 -10.04 -9.30 -25.00
N SER A 234 -9.07 -9.68 -24.17
CA SER A 234 -8.97 -9.20 -22.79
C SER A 234 -7.53 -9.12 -22.30
N LEU A 235 -7.28 -8.15 -21.41
CA LEU A 235 -6.18 -8.22 -20.47
C LEU A 235 -6.72 -8.86 -19.18
N ILE A 236 -6.09 -9.94 -18.72
CA ILE A 236 -6.48 -10.64 -17.48
C ILE A 236 -5.35 -10.41 -16.48
N ILE A 237 -5.65 -9.79 -15.36
CA ILE A 237 -4.66 -9.23 -14.44
C ILE A 237 -4.82 -9.90 -13.09
N ASP A 238 -3.77 -10.57 -12.64
CA ASP A 238 -3.72 -11.23 -11.32
C ASP A 238 -3.67 -10.19 -10.21
N LYS A 239 -2.79 -9.19 -10.37
CA LYS A 239 -2.65 -8.10 -9.40
C LYS A 239 -1.93 -6.87 -9.92
N PHE A 240 -2.04 -5.78 -9.17
CA PHE A 240 -1.14 -4.63 -9.27
C PHE A 240 -0.31 -4.47 -8.01
N LYS A 241 1.01 -4.39 -8.15
CA LYS A 241 1.92 -4.07 -7.03
C LYS A 241 2.84 -2.94 -7.44
N LEU A 242 2.88 -1.86 -6.66
CA LEU A 242 3.97 -0.89 -6.74
C LEU A 242 5.17 -1.47 -5.98
N ASP A 243 6.24 -1.78 -6.71
CA ASP A 243 7.43 -2.32 -6.10
C ASP A 243 8.17 -1.20 -5.37
N ILE A 244 8.37 -1.42 -4.08
CA ILE A 244 9.06 -0.46 -3.23
C ILE A 244 10.55 -0.69 -3.43
N SER A 245 11.10 0.02 -4.40
CA SER A 245 12.53 0.26 -4.51
C SER A 245 12.92 1.07 -3.28
N LEU A 246 13.40 0.39 -2.23
CA LEU A 246 14.22 1.05 -1.23
C LEU A 246 15.44 1.57 -1.98
N ASN A 247 15.34 2.81 -2.48
CA ASN A 247 16.50 3.65 -2.70
C ASN A 247 17.13 3.82 -1.31
N ILE A 248 17.90 2.82 -0.90
CA ILE A 248 19.02 3.05 0.00
C ILE A 248 19.85 4.01 -0.82
N ASP A 249 19.68 5.29 -0.53
CA ASP A 249 20.45 6.37 -1.12
C ASP A 249 21.89 5.87 -1.25
N ASP A 250 22.49 5.98 -2.44
CA ASP A 250 23.91 5.67 -2.64
C ASP A 250 24.82 6.55 -1.76
N ASP A 251 24.23 7.45 -0.97
CA ASP A 251 24.77 8.05 0.24
C ASP A 251 24.80 7.06 1.44
N TYR A 252 25.15 5.79 1.17
CA TYR A 252 25.47 4.82 2.22
C TYR A 252 26.69 5.37 2.98
N GLN A 253 26.43 5.89 4.19
CA GLN A 253 27.37 6.65 5.03
C GLN A 253 28.54 5.81 5.57
N GLY A 254 28.77 4.62 5.01
CA GLY A 254 29.81 3.70 5.40
C GLY A 254 30.02 2.59 4.38
N ARG A 255 30.91 1.63 4.66
CA ARG A 255 31.10 0.43 3.84
C ARG A 255 31.40 -0.73 4.78
N ILE A 256 30.77 -1.88 4.57
CA ILE A 256 31.17 -3.11 5.27
C ILE A 256 32.38 -3.70 4.55
N ASP A 257 33.50 -3.78 5.25
CA ASP A 257 34.75 -4.34 4.73
C ASP A 257 34.87 -5.83 5.06
N VAL A 258 34.31 -6.25 6.19
CA VAL A 258 34.36 -7.63 6.67
C VAL A 258 33.00 -8.02 7.21
N SER A 259 32.48 -9.17 6.75
CA SER A 259 31.33 -9.85 7.35
C SER A 259 31.58 -11.35 7.22
N GLU A 260 32.12 -11.95 8.27
CA GLU A 260 32.46 -13.36 8.27
C GLU A 260 32.17 -14.04 9.61
N LEU A 261 31.85 -15.33 9.54
CA LEU A 261 31.82 -16.22 10.70
C LEU A 261 33.26 -16.60 11.04
N THR A 262 33.79 -16.07 12.14
CA THR A 262 35.17 -16.34 12.56
C THR A 262 35.29 -17.70 13.25
N ASN A 263 34.22 -18.16 13.91
CA ASN A 263 34.06 -19.56 14.34
C ASN A 263 32.56 -19.88 14.58
N ARG A 264 32.27 -21.08 15.13
CA ARG A 264 30.89 -21.54 15.38
C ARG A 264 30.07 -20.63 16.29
N ASP A 265 30.73 -19.81 17.11
CA ASP A 265 30.09 -19.00 18.14
C ASP A 265 30.39 -17.50 17.98
N SER A 266 31.11 -17.06 16.93
CA SER A 266 31.43 -15.65 16.74
C SER A 266 31.36 -15.17 15.29
N ILE A 267 30.79 -13.96 15.12
CA ILE A 267 30.72 -13.22 13.86
C ILE A 267 31.62 -11.99 13.99
N GLN A 268 32.41 -11.72 12.97
CA GLN A 268 33.09 -10.45 12.81
C GLN A 268 32.41 -9.64 11.71
N ILE A 269 31.92 -8.47 12.09
CA ILE A 269 31.43 -7.46 11.15
C ILE A 269 32.25 -6.20 11.38
N GLY A 270 32.83 -5.65 10.31
CA GLY A 270 33.65 -4.45 10.36
C GLY A 270 33.48 -3.62 9.10
N GLY A 271 33.64 -2.31 9.24
CA GLY A 271 33.44 -1.36 8.14
C GLY A 271 33.87 0.05 8.50
N MET A 272 33.83 0.95 7.53
CA MET A 272 34.04 2.39 7.74
C MET A 272 32.71 3.12 7.77
N VAL A 273 32.66 4.25 8.47
CA VAL A 273 31.60 5.26 8.41
C VAL A 273 32.28 6.60 8.08
N ASP A 274 31.70 7.43 7.23
CA ASP A 274 32.30 8.72 6.88
C ASP A 274 32.35 9.66 8.10
N GLN A 275 33.56 9.97 8.56
CA GLN A 275 33.79 10.75 9.77
C GLN A 275 33.53 12.25 9.60
N GLN A 276 33.34 12.76 8.39
CA GLN A 276 33.14 14.21 8.17
C GLN A 276 31.81 14.73 8.72
N LEU A 277 30.87 13.84 9.05
CA LEU A 277 29.55 14.19 9.59
C LEU A 277 29.44 14.06 11.13
N PHE A 278 30.47 13.56 11.81
CA PHE A 278 30.58 13.60 13.27
C PHE A 278 31.25 14.92 13.72
N ARG A 279 30.57 16.05 13.56
CA ARG A 279 30.91 17.28 14.28
C ARG A 279 29.83 17.57 15.32
N SER A 280 30.21 17.40 16.58
CA SER A 280 29.54 17.94 17.77
C SER A 280 29.46 19.46 17.74
#